data_AF-A0A0C4ENL3-F1
#
_entry.id   AF-A0A0C4ENL3-F1
#
_cell.length_a   1.000
_cell.length_b   1.000
_cell.length_c   1.000
_cell.angle_alpha   90.00
_cell.angle_beta   90.00
_cell.angle_gamma   90.00
#
_symmetry.space_group_name_H-M   'P 1'
#
loop_
_entity.id
_entity.type
_entity.pdbx_description
1 polymer ?
#
loop_
_entity_poly.entity_id
_entity_poly.type
_entity_poly.pdbx_seq_one_letter_code
_entity_poly.pdbx_strand_id
1 'polypeptide(L)'
;MGAPNETIYRDPWAKREAWRRHPVFSRRTQIKNMFPGFGLALIAFSGYVAWDNLSSPNSKTIQELRKQSEEQIKHKDSLLGWVTGQGDKK
;
A
#
# COMPACT_ATOMS: atom_id res chain seq x y z
N MET A 1 -15.62 29.99 -25.65
CA MET A 1 -16.54 31.00 -26.21
C MET A 1 -17.62 30.23 -26.94
N GLY A 2 -18.89 30.32 -26.50
CA GLY A 2 -20.01 29.59 -27.12
C GLY A 2 -20.32 30.12 -28.52
N ALA A 3 -20.91 29.28 -29.37
CA ALA A 3 -21.24 29.62 -30.75
C ALA A 3 -22.23 30.81 -30.84
N PRO A 4 -22.17 31.62 -31.90
CA PRO A 4 -22.87 32.91 -31.97
C PRO A 4 -24.41 32.86 -32.07
N ASN A 5 -25.04 31.68 -32.06
CA ASN A 5 -26.50 31.54 -32.24
C ASN A 5 -27.22 30.68 -31.19
N GLU A 6 -26.58 30.31 -30.08
CA GLU A 6 -27.26 29.60 -28.99
C GLU A 6 -27.99 30.59 -28.08
N THR A 7 -29.33 30.56 -28.09
CA THR A 7 -30.13 31.30 -27.11
C THR A 7 -29.89 30.70 -25.73
N ILE A 8 -29.17 31.42 -24.85
CA ILE A 8 -28.96 31.00 -23.46
C ILE A 8 -30.31 31.00 -22.74
N TYR A 9 -30.89 29.82 -22.57
CA TYR A 9 -32.10 29.67 -21.75
C TYR A 9 -31.76 30.01 -20.29
N ARG A 10 -32.36 31.10 -19.79
CA ARG A 10 -32.28 31.49 -18.37
C ARG A 10 -33.52 30.99 -17.66
N ASP A 11 -33.32 30.00 -16.79
CA ASP A 11 -34.39 29.49 -15.94
C ASP A 11 -34.93 30.60 -15.00
N PRO A 12 -36.23 30.96 -15.08
CA PRO A 12 -36.82 32.01 -14.24
C PRO A 12 -36.85 31.64 -12.74
N TRP A 13 -36.72 30.35 -12.40
CA TRP A 13 -36.74 29.87 -11.02
C TRP A 13 -35.34 29.66 -10.43
N ALA A 14 -34.27 29.91 -11.19
CA ALA A 14 -32.89 29.66 -10.76
C ALA A 14 -32.54 30.34 -9.42
N LYS A 15 -33.07 31.56 -9.17
CA LYS A 15 -32.90 32.26 -7.88
C LYS A 15 -33.61 31.55 -6.73
N ARG A 16 -34.80 30.99 -6.99
CA ARG A 16 -35.57 30.23 -6.00
C ARG A 16 -34.93 28.88 -5.71
N GLU A 17 -34.33 28.22 -6.71
CA GLU A 17 -33.67 26.92 -6.53
C GLU A 17 -32.22 27.02 -6.06
N ALA A 18 -31.67 28.24 -5.95
CA ALA A 18 -30.28 28.47 -5.56
C ALA A 18 -29.93 27.85 -4.20
N TRP A 19 -30.86 27.83 -3.24
CA TRP A 19 -30.63 27.24 -1.91
C TRP A 19 -30.33 25.73 -1.96
N ARG A 20 -30.86 25.00 -2.96
CA ARG A 20 -30.57 23.55 -3.12
C ARG A 20 -29.16 23.31 -3.65
N ARG A 21 -28.60 24.29 -4.36
CA ARG A 21 -27.23 24.25 -4.88
C ARG A 21 -26.22 24.82 -3.88
N HIS A 22 -26.54 24.77 -2.58
CA HIS A 22 -25.62 25.20 -1.54
C HIS A 22 -24.34 24.30 -1.56
N PRO A 23 -23.14 24.86 -1.34
CA PRO A 23 -21.89 24.09 -1.36
C PRO A 23 -21.85 22.93 -0.35
N VAL A 24 -22.65 23.01 0.73
CA VAL A 24 -22.84 21.91 1.70
C VAL A 24 -23.45 20.67 1.03
N PHE A 25 -24.38 20.84 0.10
CA PHE A 25 -25.04 19.75 -0.64
C PHE A 25 -24.33 19.40 -1.95
N SER A 26 -23.16 19.98 -2.22
CA SER A 26 -22.38 19.65 -3.40
C SER A 26 -21.93 18.19 -3.35
N ARG A 27 -22.01 17.50 -4.48
CA ARG A 27 -21.53 16.11 -4.65
C ARG A 27 -20.09 15.93 -4.14
N ARG A 28 -19.25 16.95 -4.34
CA ARG A 28 -17.84 16.93 -3.86
C ARG A 28 -17.76 16.89 -2.34
N THR A 29 -18.60 17.66 -1.66
CA THR A 29 -18.66 17.72 -0.19
C THR A 29 -19.18 16.39 0.38
N GLN A 30 -20.20 15.82 -0.25
CA GLN A 30 -20.74 14.51 0.12
C GLN A 30 -19.68 13.39 0.00
N ILE A 31 -18.91 13.35 -1.10
CA ILE A 31 -17.84 12.35 -1.30
C ILE A 31 -16.73 12.50 -0.25
N LYS A 32 -16.31 13.73 0.06
CA LYS A 32 -15.28 13.99 1.07
C LYS A 32 -15.71 13.54 2.47
N ASN A 33 -16.99 13.66 2.78
CA ASN A 33 -17.54 13.33 4.10
C ASN A 33 -18.02 11.87 4.20
N MET A 34 -17.92 11.09 3.11
CA MET A 34 -18.44 9.71 3.07
C MET A 34 -17.65 8.76 3.99
N PHE A 35 -16.36 9.02 4.22
CA PHE A 35 -15.51 8.22 5.08
C PHE A 35 -14.73 9.09 6.09
N PRO A 36 -15.37 9.49 7.20
CA PRO A 36 -14.67 10.21 8.26
C PRO A 36 -13.53 9.32 8.80
N GLY A 37 -12.31 9.83 8.80
CA GLY A 37 -11.14 9.11 9.33
C GLY A 37 -10.48 8.12 8.36
N PHE A 38 -10.90 8.02 7.09
CA PHE A 38 -10.27 7.13 6.11
C PHE A 38 -8.76 7.36 5.95
N GLY A 39 -8.32 8.62 5.96
CA GLY A 39 -6.89 8.95 5.86
C GLY A 39 -6.07 8.40 7.04
N LEU A 40 -6.61 8.48 8.26
CA LEU A 40 -5.95 7.93 9.45
C LEU A 40 -5.92 6.41 9.42
N ALA A 41 -7.05 5.79 9.05
CA ALA A 41 -7.15 4.34 8.92
C ALA A 41 -6.15 3.81 7.87
N LEU A 42 -6.02 4.50 6.74
CA LEU A 42 -5.08 4.13 5.68
C LEU A 42 -3.63 4.19 6.16
N ILE A 43 -3.26 5.26 6.88
CA ILE A 43 -1.91 5.41 7.45
C ILE A 43 -1.63 4.30 8.48
N ALA A 44 -2.53 4.12 9.44
CA ALA A 44 -2.38 3.09 10.47
C ALA A 44 -2.27 1.68 9.87
N PHE A 45 -3.12 1.37 8.90
CA PHE A 45 -3.09 0.09 8.18
C PHE A 45 -1.78 -0.11 7.43
N SER A 46 -1.31 0.90 6.68
CA SER A 46 -0.04 0.80 5.95
C SER A 46 1.16 0.63 6.89
N GLY A 47 1.16 1.32 8.04
CA GLY A 47 2.20 1.18 9.06
C GLY A 47 2.22 -0.22 9.66
N TYR A 48 1.04 -0.77 9.96
CA TYR A 48 0.91 -2.14 10.43
C TYR A 48 1.40 -3.15 9.39
N VAL A 49 0.97 -3.03 8.14
CA VAL A 49 1.41 -3.93 7.05
C VAL A 49 2.91 -3.84 6.82
N ALA A 50 3.50 -2.65 6.87
CA ALA A 50 4.95 -2.49 6.76
C ALA A 50 5.68 -3.17 7.93
N TRP A 51 5.23 -2.94 9.16
CA TRP A 51 5.78 -3.57 10.35
C TRP A 51 5.68 -5.10 10.29
N ASP A 52 4.53 -5.63 9.89
CA ASP A 52 4.27 -7.05 9.77
C ASP A 52 5.15 -7.69 8.69
N ASN A 53 5.29 -7.05 7.52
CA ASN A 53 6.18 -7.54 6.46
C ASN A 53 7.66 -7.51 6.85
N LEU A 54 8.11 -6.49 7.62
CA LEU A 54 9.49 -6.43 8.10
C LEU A 54 9.75 -7.45 9.22
N SER A 55 8.76 -7.68 10.08
CA SER A 55 8.89 -8.60 11.22
C SER A 55 8.63 -10.06 10.84
N SER A 56 7.95 -10.31 9.71
CA SER A 56 7.57 -11.64 9.29
C SER A 56 8.80 -12.43 8.80
N PRO A 57 9.09 -13.60 9.41
CA PRO A 57 10.25 -14.42 9.07
C PRO A 57 10.17 -15.11 7.69
N ASN A 58 9.08 -14.91 6.94
CA ASN A 58 8.78 -15.62 5.70
C ASN A 58 8.99 -14.76 4.44
N SER A 59 9.92 -13.80 4.50
CA SER A 59 10.33 -13.01 3.33
C SER A 59 11.39 -13.76 2.50
N LYS A 60 11.38 -13.57 1.18
CA LYS A 60 12.32 -14.23 0.25
C LYS A 60 13.78 -13.94 0.61
N THR A 61 14.06 -12.74 1.10
CA THR A 61 15.36 -12.31 1.64
C THR A 61 15.82 -13.15 2.83
N ILE A 62 14.94 -13.45 3.79
CA ILE A 62 15.29 -14.33 4.92
C ILE A 62 15.57 -15.76 4.46
N GLN A 63 14.86 -16.24 3.43
CA GLN A 63 15.13 -17.56 2.85
C GLN A 63 16.48 -17.62 2.13
N GLU A 64 16.86 -16.57 1.39
CA GLU A 64 18.17 -16.46 0.74
C GLU A 64 19.31 -16.42 1.77
N LEU A 65 19.16 -15.63 2.82
CA LEU A 65 20.14 -15.55 3.92
C LEU A 65 20.33 -16.89 4.62
N ARG A 66 19.24 -17.64 4.86
CA ARG A 66 19.29 -18.99 5.45
C ARG A 66 20.05 -19.96 4.54
N LYS A 67 19.72 -20.00 3.24
CA LYS A 67 20.42 -20.85 2.26
C LYS A 67 21.92 -20.53 2.20
N GLN A 68 22.29 -19.25 2.16
CA GLN A 68 23.71 -18.86 2.20
C GLN A 68 24.40 -19.33 3.48
N SER A 69 23.75 -19.22 4.64
CA SER A 69 24.34 -19.70 5.90
C SER A 69 24.56 -21.22 5.90
N GLU A 70 23.65 -21.99 5.30
CA GLU A 70 23.78 -23.44 5.16
C GLU A 70 24.93 -23.84 4.22
N GLU A 71 25.11 -23.13 3.10
CA GLU A 71 26.23 -23.35 2.19
C GLU A 71 27.57 -23.06 2.87
N GLN A 72 27.64 -21.98 3.65
CA GLN A 72 28.83 -21.64 4.43
C GLN A 72 29.15 -22.70 5.48
N ILE A 73 28.14 -23.23 6.19
CA ILE A 73 28.32 -24.30 7.16
C ILE A 73 28.85 -25.57 6.47
N LYS A 74 28.22 -25.99 5.38
CA LYS A 74 28.65 -27.16 4.59
C LYS A 74 30.08 -27.00 4.07
N HIS A 75 30.44 -25.81 3.60
CA HIS A 75 31.79 -25.54 3.14
C HIS A 75 32.81 -25.68 4.26
N LYS A 76 32.52 -25.12 5.45
CA LYS A 76 33.39 -25.25 6.62
C LYS A 76 33.50 -26.69 7.09
N ASP A 77 32.42 -27.46 7.12
CA ASP A 77 32.44 -28.87 7.51
C ASP A 77 33.22 -29.72 6.50
N SER A 78 33.10 -29.42 5.21
CA SER A 78 33.91 -30.04 4.15
C SER A 78 35.40 -29.74 4.33
N LEU A 79 35.76 -28.49 4.62
CA LEU A 79 37.14 -28.09 4.90
C LEU A 79 37.66 -28.75 6.17
N LEU A 80 36.85 -28.78 7.23
CA LEU A 80 37.20 -29.44 8.49
C LEU A 80 37.39 -30.94 8.30
N GLY A 81 36.53 -31.61 7.53
CA GLY A 81 36.69 -33.02 7.18
C GLY A 81 37.96 -33.28 6.37
N TRP A 82 38.30 -32.39 5.44
CA TRP A 82 39.55 -32.48 4.67
C TRP A 82 40.79 -32.25 5.54
N VAL A 83 40.76 -31.29 6.47
CA VAL A 83 41.89 -31.00 7.39
C VAL A 83 42.08 -32.11 8.42
N THR A 84 40.98 -32.63 8.97
CA THR A 84 41.04 -33.60 10.07
C THR A 84 41.11 -35.05 9.59
N GLY A 85 40.98 -35.31 8.29
CA GLY A 85 40.90 -36.66 7.71
C GLY A 85 39.66 -37.45 8.14
N GLN A 86 38.69 -36.79 8.79
CA GLN A 86 37.49 -37.39 9.36
C GLN A 86 36.35 -37.34 8.34
N GLY A 87 36.54 -38.02 7.20
CA GLY A 87 35.56 -38.10 6.13
C GLY A 87 34.60 -39.27 6.28
N ASP A 88 33.36 -38.95 6.68
CA ASP A 88 32.14 -39.77 6.61
C ASP A 88 31.94 -40.86 7.70
N LYS A 89 31.20 -40.49 8.76
CA LYS A 89 30.37 -41.43 9.53
C LYS A 89 28.92 -41.00 9.30
N LYS A 90 28.24 -41.70 8.39
CA LYS A 90 26.77 -41.65 8.27
C LYS A 90 26.11 -42.28 9.48
#